data_AF-A0A0B2SFP0-F1
#
_entry.id   AF-A0A0B2SFP0-F1
#
_cell.length_a   1.000
_cell.length_b   1.000
_cell.length_c   1.000
_cell.angle_alpha   90.00
_cell.angle_beta   90.00
_cell.angle_gamma   90.00
#
_symmetry.space_group_name_H-M   'P 1'
#
loop_
_entity.id
_entity.type
_entity.pdbx_description
1 polymer ?
#
loop_
_entity_poly.entity_id
_entity_poly.type
_entity_poly.pdbx_seq_one_letter_code
_entity_poly.pdbx_strand_id
1 'polypeptide(L)'
;MAGEDQNKGKASNCHPTKQRSRHLPRMTTQIPQYALSDTVYHPSDPPARTSDVTPPPSIQGVHSPCTSQPTNSDAGRTLRSSIALETQSNDGKPILCLDGQGFLPSRPAANGITDILTSHYIDPWPSWKKIPISSRDSWFEEFLIKFSISPPDYNWAKKNFEMRGSILLTNKLNKARTTMDKPNWIKDSVWEILCDHWRSEGFKKKSAQAKTNRASNCGASHTGGSISASQHRANMMKETGTTPTPLELFRRMHQRKDNTWVDRRSQLLNEAFTHTLKQLTERALAQGKPPPSEFDVWCDVARSKKGKVYGLGMESMAVAGRPCYHDSSSSIEWVKKQEFDELRKKMEGVINGRDGLQTKVANIERLLEQNNALIRQLMESMNR
;
A
#
# COMPACT_ATOMS: atom_id res chain seq x y z
N MET A 1 -22.98 -5.30 76.46
CA MET A 1 -21.74 -5.25 77.26
C MET A 1 -20.68 -5.98 76.43
N ALA A 2 -19.88 -5.24 75.67
CA ALA A 2 -18.51 -4.77 75.99
C ALA A 2 -17.48 -5.90 75.75
N GLY A 3 -16.31 -5.73 75.09
CA GLY A 3 -15.56 -4.51 74.72
C GLY A 3 -14.97 -4.59 73.29
N GLU A 4 -14.63 -3.44 72.69
CA GLU A 4 -13.30 -2.77 72.74
C GLU A 4 -12.27 -3.50 71.86
N ASP A 5 -11.93 -3.05 70.65
CA ASP A 5 -11.24 -1.82 70.24
C ASP A 5 -9.78 -1.73 70.73
N GLN A 6 -8.81 -1.92 69.81
CA GLN A 6 -7.58 -1.13 69.78
C GLN A 6 -7.07 -0.94 68.34
N ASN A 7 -7.26 0.31 67.92
CA ASN A 7 -6.66 1.05 66.84
C ASN A 7 -5.18 1.41 67.13
N LYS A 8 -4.26 1.15 66.19
CA LYS A 8 -3.05 1.94 65.88
C LYS A 8 -2.78 1.72 64.38
N GLY A 9 -2.62 2.68 63.48
CA GLY A 9 -2.26 4.08 63.63
C GLY A 9 -0.99 4.37 62.81
N LYS A 10 -1.19 4.84 61.56
CA LYS A 10 -0.30 5.68 60.73
C LYS A 10 1.08 5.14 60.31
N ALA A 11 1.35 5.12 59.01
CA ALA A 11 2.00 6.24 58.31
C ALA A 11 2.41 5.86 56.88
N SER A 12 1.92 6.67 55.94
CA SER A 12 2.34 6.75 54.55
C SER A 12 3.80 7.19 54.45
N ASN A 13 4.63 6.46 53.70
CA ASN A 13 5.92 6.96 53.22
C ASN A 13 5.99 6.78 51.70
N CYS A 14 5.45 7.78 51.00
CA CYS A 14 5.86 8.10 49.64
C CYS A 14 7.32 8.57 49.68
N HIS A 15 8.19 7.89 48.96
CA HIS A 15 9.56 8.34 48.74
C HIS A 15 9.77 8.88 47.32
N PRO A 16 10.69 9.85 47.16
CA PRO A 16 10.38 11.08 46.46
C PRO A 16 10.79 11.06 44.99
N THR A 17 9.90 11.67 44.18
CA THR A 17 10.15 12.08 42.80
C THR A 17 11.32 13.07 42.77
N LYS A 18 12.47 12.65 42.23
CA LYS A 18 13.56 13.56 41.90
C LYS A 18 13.08 14.56 40.84
N GLN A 19 12.68 15.75 41.28
CA GLN A 19 12.54 16.92 40.42
C GLN A 19 13.93 17.29 39.89
N ARG A 20 14.21 16.93 38.64
CA ARG A 20 15.35 17.47 37.91
C ARG A 20 14.91 18.79 37.30
N SER A 21 15.23 19.87 38.01
CA SER A 21 15.16 21.24 37.50
C SER A 21 15.93 21.31 36.18
N ARG A 22 15.23 21.54 35.07
CA ARG A 22 15.83 21.96 33.81
C ARG A 22 15.57 23.44 33.68
N HIS A 23 16.62 24.22 33.85
CA HIS A 23 16.67 25.61 33.43
C HIS A 23 16.18 25.72 31.98
N LEU A 24 15.14 26.53 31.78
CA LEU A 24 14.72 27.04 30.49
C LEU A 24 15.80 28.03 30.00
N PRO A 25 16.45 27.84 28.84
CA PRO A 25 17.08 28.95 28.16
C PRO A 25 15.97 29.80 27.52
N ARG A 26 15.87 31.05 27.97
CA ARG A 26 15.12 32.13 27.32
C ARG A 26 15.66 32.29 25.89
N MET A 27 14.96 31.73 24.91
CA MET A 27 15.25 31.96 23.50
C MET A 27 14.40 33.13 23.03
N THR A 28 15.08 34.27 22.84
CA THR A 28 14.55 35.49 22.26
C THR A 28 13.99 35.18 20.87
N THR A 29 12.75 35.61 20.64
CA THR A 29 12.08 35.63 19.34
C THR A 29 12.88 36.51 18.38
N GLN A 30 13.54 35.92 17.40
CA GLN A 30 13.95 36.63 16.19
C GLN A 30 13.41 35.88 14.99
N ILE A 31 12.45 36.52 14.34
CA ILE A 31 11.94 36.20 13.01
C ILE A 31 12.98 36.75 12.02
N PRO A 32 13.64 35.92 11.18
CA PRO A 32 14.34 36.46 10.02
C PRO A 32 13.30 36.78 8.96
N GLN A 33 13.03 38.08 8.77
CA GLN A 33 12.42 38.59 7.55
C GLN A 33 13.38 38.28 6.39
N TYR A 34 12.99 37.40 5.48
CA TYR A 34 13.62 37.32 4.17
C TYR A 34 12.74 38.02 3.15
N ALA A 35 13.38 39.02 2.54
CA ALA A 35 12.83 39.94 1.57
C ALA A 35 12.33 39.21 0.32
N LEU A 36 11.19 39.70 -0.15
CA LEU A 36 10.68 39.52 -1.50
C LEU A 36 11.54 40.38 -2.43
N SER A 37 12.25 39.78 -3.39
CA SER A 37 12.79 40.50 -4.56
C SER A 37 13.00 39.53 -5.71
N ASP A 38 12.16 39.69 -6.74
CA ASP A 38 12.38 39.59 -8.19
C ASP A 38 13.25 38.44 -8.73
N THR A 39 12.82 37.67 -9.73
CA THR A 39 12.59 38.19 -11.09
C THR A 39 11.77 37.17 -11.90
N VAL A 40 10.69 37.65 -12.50
CA VAL A 40 9.89 36.94 -13.52
C VAL A 40 10.69 36.93 -14.82
N TYR A 41 11.10 35.75 -15.29
CA TYR A 41 11.56 35.57 -16.68
C TYR A 41 10.36 35.18 -17.54
N HIS A 42 9.89 36.14 -18.35
CA HIS A 42 9.01 35.90 -19.49
C HIS A 42 9.82 35.26 -20.63
N PRO A 43 9.36 34.14 -21.22
CA PRO A 43 9.77 33.75 -22.56
C PRO A 43 8.82 34.40 -23.57
N SER A 44 9.41 35.19 -24.47
CA SER A 44 8.79 35.90 -25.57
C SER A 44 8.19 34.98 -26.64
N ASP A 45 7.07 35.40 -27.23
CA ASP A 45 6.45 34.83 -28.43
C ASP A 45 7.41 34.80 -29.64
N PRO A 46 7.34 33.78 -30.52
CA PRO A 46 7.87 33.87 -31.88
C PRO A 46 6.79 34.36 -32.88
N PRO A 47 7.19 35.05 -33.97
CA PRO A 47 6.26 35.76 -34.85
C PRO A 47 5.61 34.87 -35.92
N ALA A 48 4.50 35.39 -36.43
CA ALA A 48 3.65 34.86 -37.49
C ALA A 48 4.41 34.52 -38.78
N ARG A 49 4.02 33.39 -39.41
CA ARG A 49 4.28 33.13 -40.82
C ARG A 49 2.96 32.87 -41.53
N THR A 50 2.68 33.74 -42.50
CA THR A 50 1.58 33.73 -43.45
C THR A 50 1.72 32.58 -44.44
N SER A 51 0.62 31.92 -44.80
CA SER A 51 0.43 31.29 -46.12
C SER A 51 -1.07 31.08 -46.34
N ASP A 52 -1.60 31.76 -47.35
CA ASP A 52 -2.93 31.60 -47.92
C ASP A 52 -3.16 30.18 -48.47
N VAL A 53 -4.42 29.73 -48.52
CA VAL A 53 -5.13 29.19 -49.71
C VAL A 53 -6.56 28.74 -49.33
N THR A 54 -7.52 29.52 -49.85
CA THR A 54 -8.92 29.30 -50.31
C THR A 54 -9.75 28.05 -49.90
N PRO A 55 -11.05 28.21 -49.53
CA PRO A 55 -12.03 27.12 -49.38
C PRO A 55 -13.04 27.02 -50.55
N PRO A 56 -13.72 25.86 -50.75
CA PRO A 56 -14.98 25.79 -51.50
C PRO A 56 -16.12 25.11 -50.67
N PRO A 57 -17.40 25.13 -51.09
CA PRO A 57 -18.42 25.93 -50.43
C PRO A 57 -19.62 25.15 -49.84
N SER A 58 -20.45 25.91 -49.15
CA SER A 58 -21.75 25.59 -48.53
C SER A 58 -22.83 25.11 -49.52
N ILE A 59 -23.66 24.13 -49.09
CA ILE A 59 -25.05 23.97 -49.55
C ILE A 59 -25.97 23.74 -48.33
N GLN A 60 -26.54 24.85 -47.87
CA GLN A 60 -27.96 25.14 -47.67
C GLN A 60 -28.98 23.99 -47.45
N GLY A 61 -29.73 24.12 -46.34
CA GLY A 61 -31.15 23.75 -46.22
C GLY A 61 -31.43 22.49 -45.40
N VAL A 62 -32.48 22.36 -44.57
CA VAL A 62 -33.77 23.03 -44.50
C VAL A 62 -34.51 22.58 -43.19
N HIS A 63 -35.22 23.51 -42.53
CA HIS A 63 -36.36 23.40 -41.56
C HIS A 63 -36.29 22.65 -40.20
N SER A 64 -36.50 23.43 -39.12
CA SER A 64 -37.16 23.06 -37.84
C SER A 64 -38.70 22.91 -38.04
N PRO A 65 -39.52 22.31 -37.12
CA PRO A 65 -39.80 22.87 -35.77
C PRO A 65 -40.14 21.90 -34.60
N CYS A 66 -39.77 22.33 -33.39
CA CYS A 66 -40.48 22.35 -32.10
C CYS A 66 -41.42 21.20 -31.62
N THR A 67 -41.20 20.71 -30.38
CA THR A 67 -42.10 20.84 -29.17
C THR A 67 -42.17 19.57 -28.27
N SER A 68 -42.12 19.81 -26.95
CA SER A 68 -42.66 19.05 -25.77
C SER A 68 -42.03 17.73 -25.27
N GLN A 69 -41.26 17.83 -24.17
CA GLN A 69 -41.52 17.36 -22.78
C GLN A 69 -42.02 15.91 -22.45
N PRO A 70 -41.86 15.42 -21.19
CA PRO A 70 -40.99 14.30 -20.84
C PRO A 70 -41.74 12.98 -20.54
N THR A 71 -41.07 11.85 -20.75
CA THR A 71 -41.57 10.53 -20.32
C THR A 71 -40.59 9.89 -19.34
N ASN A 72 -40.99 9.86 -18.08
CA ASN A 72 -40.39 9.01 -17.05
C ASN A 72 -40.51 7.54 -17.45
N SER A 73 -39.39 6.83 -17.52
CA SER A 73 -39.37 5.36 -17.53
C SER A 73 -38.18 4.82 -16.74
N ASP A 74 -38.46 4.48 -15.49
CA ASP A 74 -38.14 3.17 -14.89
C ASP A 74 -36.69 2.64 -14.94
N ALA A 75 -35.70 3.50 -14.69
CA ALA A 75 -34.32 3.07 -14.39
C ALA A 75 -34.11 2.68 -12.91
N GLY A 76 -35.20 2.44 -12.16
CA GLY A 76 -35.18 2.25 -10.71
C GLY A 76 -35.21 0.80 -10.23
N ARG A 77 -35.40 -0.18 -11.12
CA ARG A 77 -35.71 -1.56 -10.72
C ARG A 77 -34.61 -2.59 -10.98
N THR A 78 -33.59 -2.26 -11.78
CA THR A 78 -32.51 -3.23 -12.14
C THR A 78 -31.31 -3.22 -11.18
N LEU A 79 -31.19 -2.25 -10.28
CA LEU A 79 -30.09 -2.22 -9.28
C LEU A 79 -30.47 -2.86 -7.93
N ARG A 80 -31.73 -3.26 -7.75
CA ARG A 80 -32.26 -3.68 -6.44
C ARG A 80 -32.20 -5.19 -6.18
N SER A 81 -31.49 -5.98 -6.99
CA SER A 81 -31.47 -7.45 -6.84
C SER A 81 -30.14 -8.15 -7.14
N SER A 82 -28.99 -7.50 -6.94
CA SER A 82 -27.66 -8.16 -7.05
C SER A 82 -26.88 -8.27 -5.74
N ILE A 83 -27.51 -7.97 -4.60
CA ILE A 83 -26.93 -8.21 -3.27
C ILE A 83 -27.87 -9.08 -2.44
N ALA A 84 -28.30 -10.19 -3.03
CA ALA A 84 -28.51 -11.40 -2.26
C ALA A 84 -27.12 -12.02 -2.06
N LEU A 85 -26.71 -12.12 -0.81
CA LEU A 85 -25.42 -12.63 -0.36
C LEU A 85 -25.38 -14.15 -0.56
N GLU A 86 -25.42 -14.63 -1.80
CA GLU A 86 -25.12 -16.03 -2.11
C GLU A 86 -23.61 -16.15 -2.33
N THR A 87 -23.02 -16.89 -1.40
CA THR A 87 -21.64 -16.72 -0.91
C THR A 87 -20.70 -17.76 -1.54
N GLN A 88 -21.07 -18.37 -2.67
CA GLN A 88 -20.30 -19.46 -3.28
C GLN A 88 -20.37 -19.35 -4.80
N SER A 89 -19.23 -19.57 -5.47
CA SER A 89 -19.20 -19.80 -6.91
C SER A 89 -19.91 -21.11 -7.25
N ASN A 90 -20.14 -21.36 -8.55
CA ASN A 90 -20.66 -22.65 -9.04
C ASN A 90 -19.83 -23.85 -8.53
N ASP A 91 -18.58 -23.60 -8.11
CA ASP A 91 -17.64 -24.59 -7.61
C ASP A 91 -17.67 -24.72 -6.07
N GLY A 92 -18.61 -24.07 -5.39
CA GLY A 92 -18.75 -24.05 -3.93
C GLY A 92 -17.74 -23.13 -3.20
N LYS A 93 -16.87 -22.42 -3.94
CA LYS A 93 -15.81 -21.59 -3.34
C LYS A 93 -16.36 -20.23 -2.90
N PRO A 94 -16.00 -19.72 -1.71
CA PRO A 94 -16.36 -18.37 -1.33
C PRO A 94 -15.84 -17.33 -2.33
N ILE A 95 -16.71 -16.40 -2.73
CA ILE A 95 -16.36 -15.34 -3.66
C ILE A 95 -15.75 -14.16 -2.90
N LEU A 96 -14.58 -13.70 -3.35
CA LEU A 96 -13.95 -12.47 -2.92
C LEU A 96 -14.05 -11.42 -4.03
N CYS A 97 -14.75 -10.34 -3.73
CA CYS A 97 -14.80 -9.17 -4.58
C CYS A 97 -13.53 -8.33 -4.41
N LEU A 98 -12.91 -7.93 -5.51
CA LEU A 98 -11.81 -6.97 -5.50
C LEU A 98 -12.38 -5.58 -5.21
N ASP A 99 -11.83 -4.92 -4.20
CA ASP A 99 -12.21 -3.54 -3.86
C ASP A 99 -10.98 -2.74 -3.48
N GLY A 100 -10.63 -1.76 -4.31
CA GLY A 100 -9.45 -0.92 -4.19
C GLY A 100 -8.17 -1.72 -3.92
N GLN A 101 -7.82 -1.83 -2.65
CA GLN A 101 -6.57 -2.42 -2.16
C GLN A 101 -6.78 -3.68 -1.31
N GLY A 102 -7.98 -4.26 -1.34
CA GLY A 102 -8.30 -5.41 -0.53
C GLY A 102 -9.31 -6.32 -1.19
N PHE A 103 -9.81 -7.21 -0.36
CA PHE A 103 -10.85 -8.16 -0.71
C PHE A 103 -12.08 -7.86 0.15
N LEU A 104 -13.25 -8.01 -0.45
CA LEU A 104 -14.51 -8.06 0.24
C LEU A 104 -15.12 -9.47 0.09
N PRO A 105 -15.53 -10.13 1.17
CA PRO A 105 -15.45 -9.68 2.56
C PRO A 105 -14.00 -9.72 3.11
N SER A 106 -13.61 -8.72 3.91
CA SER A 106 -12.21 -8.55 4.33
C SER A 106 -11.70 -9.62 5.30
N ARG A 107 -12.58 -10.12 6.20
CA ARG A 107 -12.21 -11.11 7.21
C ARG A 107 -11.92 -12.50 6.62
N PRO A 108 -12.81 -13.10 5.79
CA PRO A 108 -12.53 -14.36 5.11
C PRO A 108 -11.21 -14.35 4.35
N ALA A 109 -10.94 -13.29 3.56
CA ALA A 109 -9.67 -13.15 2.85
C ALA A 109 -8.47 -13.09 3.82
N ALA A 110 -8.55 -12.30 4.89
CA ALA A 110 -7.47 -12.19 5.87
C ALA A 110 -7.20 -13.51 6.61
N ASN A 111 -8.24 -14.28 6.90
CA ASN A 111 -8.12 -15.61 7.51
C ASN A 111 -7.47 -16.59 6.53
N GLY A 112 -7.96 -16.66 5.30
CA GLY A 112 -7.37 -17.55 4.28
C GLY A 112 -5.89 -17.28 4.03
N ILE A 113 -5.48 -16.01 3.93
CA ILE A 113 -4.06 -15.62 3.80
C ILE A 113 -3.28 -16.00 5.06
N THR A 114 -3.88 -15.79 6.24
CA THR A 114 -3.27 -16.16 7.53
C THR A 114 -2.99 -17.64 7.60
N ASP A 115 -3.97 -18.48 7.23
CA ASP A 115 -3.86 -19.93 7.32
C ASP A 115 -2.74 -20.45 6.41
N ILE A 116 -2.70 -20.00 5.15
CA ILE A 116 -1.64 -20.32 4.19
C ILE A 116 -0.28 -19.90 4.75
N LEU A 117 -0.18 -18.66 5.22
CA LEU A 117 1.06 -18.13 5.78
C LEU A 117 1.56 -18.96 6.97
N THR A 118 0.67 -19.33 7.91
CA THR A 118 1.09 -20.10 9.09
C THR A 118 1.42 -21.54 8.76
N SER A 119 0.79 -22.13 7.74
CA SER A 119 1.08 -23.51 7.31
C SER A 119 2.42 -23.64 6.58
N HIS A 120 2.85 -22.60 5.86
CA HIS A 120 4.04 -22.64 5.01
C HIS A 120 5.23 -21.82 5.52
N TYR A 121 5.18 -21.30 6.75
CA TYR A 121 6.29 -20.54 7.32
C TYR A 121 7.40 -21.47 7.83
N ILE A 122 8.31 -21.86 6.94
CA ILE A 122 9.33 -22.88 7.20
C ILE A 122 10.73 -22.33 7.51
N ASP A 123 11.00 -21.08 7.15
CA ASP A 123 12.32 -20.44 7.23
C ASP A 123 12.23 -19.09 7.98
N PRO A 124 13.36 -18.58 8.52
CA PRO A 124 13.38 -17.37 9.35
C PRO A 124 13.30 -16.10 8.50
N TRP A 125 12.14 -15.84 7.89
CA TRP A 125 11.89 -14.64 7.10
C TRP A 125 11.39 -13.49 7.99
N PRO A 126 12.24 -12.54 8.42
CA PRO A 126 11.85 -11.50 9.39
C PRO A 126 10.86 -10.47 8.83
N SER A 127 10.55 -10.54 7.54
CA SER A 127 9.57 -9.68 6.86
C SER A 127 9.07 -10.37 5.60
N TRP A 128 7.89 -9.95 5.11
CA TRP A 128 7.31 -10.46 3.86
C TRP A 128 8.27 -10.38 2.67
N LYS A 129 9.10 -9.33 2.68
CA LYS A 129 10.11 -9.08 1.65
C LYS A 129 11.29 -10.05 1.66
N LYS A 130 11.43 -10.87 2.70
CA LYS A 130 12.49 -11.88 2.80
C LYS A 130 12.04 -13.26 2.34
N ILE A 131 10.75 -13.41 2.06
CA ILE A 131 10.18 -14.64 1.53
C ILE A 131 10.51 -14.69 0.03
N PRO A 132 11.00 -15.84 -0.48
CA PRO A 132 11.20 -16.03 -1.92
C PRO A 132 9.93 -15.71 -2.71
N ILE A 133 10.09 -15.15 -3.92
CA ILE A 133 8.93 -14.86 -4.77
C ILE A 133 8.19 -16.14 -5.13
N SER A 134 8.92 -17.20 -5.49
CA SER A 134 8.33 -18.50 -5.79
C SER A 134 7.44 -19.03 -4.68
N SER A 135 7.85 -18.89 -3.41
CA SER A 135 7.02 -19.28 -2.28
C SER A 135 5.73 -18.47 -2.19
N ARG A 136 5.81 -17.15 -2.37
CA ARG A 136 4.62 -16.27 -2.33
C ARG A 136 3.69 -16.49 -3.51
N ASP A 137 4.23 -16.81 -4.67
CA ASP A 137 3.47 -17.16 -5.87
C ASP A 137 2.70 -18.47 -5.66
N SER A 138 3.35 -19.51 -5.12
CA SER A 138 2.67 -20.76 -4.74
C SER A 138 1.60 -20.54 -3.67
N TRP A 139 1.83 -19.65 -2.69
CA TRP A 139 0.81 -19.30 -1.70
C TRP A 139 -0.38 -18.56 -2.31
N PHE A 140 -0.14 -17.74 -3.32
CA PHE A 140 -1.20 -17.07 -4.06
C PHE A 140 -2.00 -18.06 -4.91
N GLU A 141 -1.35 -19.05 -5.54
CA GLU A 141 -2.03 -20.14 -6.24
C GLU A 141 -2.94 -20.94 -5.28
N GLU A 142 -2.44 -21.30 -4.09
CA GLU A 142 -3.26 -21.95 -3.06
C GLU A 142 -4.44 -21.08 -2.61
N PHE A 143 -4.22 -19.77 -2.52
CA PHE A 143 -5.29 -18.82 -2.21
C PHE A 143 -6.39 -18.83 -3.27
N LEU A 144 -6.04 -18.92 -4.56
CA LEU A 144 -7.01 -19.04 -5.67
C LEU A 144 -7.68 -20.42 -5.73
N ILE A 145 -7.10 -21.45 -5.12
CA ILE A 145 -7.80 -22.73 -4.91
C ILE A 145 -8.94 -22.55 -3.89
N LYS A 146 -8.72 -21.76 -2.83
CA LYS A 146 -9.70 -21.57 -1.74
C LYS A 146 -10.79 -20.55 -2.06
N PHE A 147 -10.53 -19.57 -2.91
CA PHE A 147 -11.46 -18.47 -3.20
C PHE A 147 -11.64 -18.24 -4.68
N SER A 148 -12.88 -17.92 -5.08
CA SER A 148 -13.17 -17.37 -6.40
C SER A 148 -13.02 -15.84 -6.36
N ILE A 149 -12.43 -15.24 -7.39
CA ILE A 149 -12.19 -13.79 -7.44
C ILE A 149 -13.18 -13.12 -8.40
N SER A 150 -13.79 -12.01 -7.98
CA SER A 150 -14.69 -11.21 -8.80
C SER A 150 -14.31 -9.71 -8.76
N PRO A 151 -14.13 -9.03 -9.90
CA PRO A 151 -13.97 -9.60 -11.24
C PRO A 151 -12.72 -10.51 -11.31
N PRO A 152 -12.60 -11.40 -12.32
CA PRO A 152 -11.48 -12.33 -12.46
C PRO A 152 -10.18 -11.63 -12.93
N ASP A 153 -9.72 -10.63 -12.19
CA ASP A 153 -8.46 -9.93 -12.38
C ASP A 153 -7.40 -10.46 -11.40
N TYR A 154 -6.67 -11.48 -11.83
CA TYR A 154 -5.66 -12.14 -11.00
C TYR A 154 -4.44 -11.27 -10.71
N ASN A 155 -4.13 -10.29 -11.56
CA ASN A 155 -3.03 -9.36 -11.30
C ASN A 155 -3.38 -8.42 -10.15
N TRP A 156 -4.61 -7.90 -10.15
CA TRP A 156 -5.13 -7.10 -9.05
C TRP A 156 -5.27 -7.94 -7.77
N ALA A 157 -5.80 -9.16 -7.88
CA ALA A 157 -5.86 -10.08 -6.75
C ALA A 157 -4.47 -10.35 -6.15
N LYS A 158 -3.46 -10.63 -6.98
CA LYS A 158 -2.07 -10.85 -6.52
C LYS A 158 -1.53 -9.64 -5.78
N LYS A 159 -1.78 -8.43 -6.29
CA LYS A 159 -1.39 -7.18 -5.63
C LYS A 159 -2.05 -7.01 -4.25
N ASN A 160 -3.34 -7.32 -4.15
CA ASN A 160 -4.08 -7.24 -2.88
C ASN A 160 -3.59 -8.32 -1.89
N PHE A 161 -3.31 -9.53 -2.38
CA PHE A 161 -2.74 -10.64 -1.62
C PHE A 161 -1.38 -10.27 -1.03
N GLU A 162 -0.45 -9.79 -1.86
CA GLU A 162 0.89 -9.35 -1.45
C GLU A 162 0.85 -8.29 -0.34
N MET A 163 0.01 -7.27 -0.52
CA MET A 163 -0.10 -6.21 0.46
C MET A 163 -0.73 -6.70 1.76
N ARG A 164 -1.80 -7.51 1.68
CA ARG A 164 -2.49 -8.00 2.85
C ARG A 164 -1.64 -9.00 3.63
N GLY A 165 -0.96 -9.91 2.93
CA GLY A 165 -0.01 -10.86 3.50
C GLY A 165 1.13 -10.16 4.23
N SER A 166 1.69 -9.09 3.64
CA SER A 166 2.74 -8.30 4.29
C SER A 166 2.32 -7.70 5.64
N ILE A 167 1.09 -7.15 5.70
CA ILE A 167 0.51 -6.61 6.93
C ILE A 167 0.28 -7.73 7.97
N LEU A 168 -0.31 -8.85 7.54
CA LEU A 168 -0.64 -9.97 8.43
C LEU A 168 0.61 -10.61 9.03
N LEU A 169 1.64 -10.86 8.22
CA LEU A 169 2.92 -11.39 8.69
C LEU A 169 3.56 -10.46 9.71
N THR A 170 3.62 -9.16 9.37
CA THR A 170 4.20 -8.14 10.23
C THR A 170 3.49 -8.10 11.58
N ASN A 171 2.17 -8.16 11.61
CA ASN A 171 1.39 -8.17 12.84
C ASN A 171 1.64 -9.43 13.68
N LYS A 172 1.67 -10.61 13.05
CA LYS A 172 1.94 -11.89 13.74
C LYS A 172 3.34 -11.93 14.34
N LEU A 173 4.37 -11.60 13.56
CA LEU A 173 5.75 -11.57 14.03
C LEU A 173 5.95 -10.48 15.10
N ASN A 174 5.32 -9.31 14.96
CA ASN A 174 5.38 -8.28 15.99
C ASN A 174 4.74 -8.75 17.29
N LYS A 175 3.58 -9.40 17.25
CA LYS A 175 2.93 -9.96 18.44
C LYS A 175 3.90 -10.90 19.16
N ALA A 176 4.41 -11.90 18.45
CA ALA A 176 5.36 -12.87 18.96
C ALA A 176 6.61 -12.21 19.56
N ARG A 177 7.20 -11.24 18.86
CA ARG A 177 8.36 -10.47 19.34
C ARG A 177 8.07 -9.66 20.60
N THR A 178 6.90 -9.04 20.69
CA THR A 178 6.55 -8.19 21.84
C THR A 178 6.20 -8.98 23.08
N THR A 179 5.58 -10.15 22.92
CA THR A 179 5.26 -11.05 24.03
C THR A 179 6.41 -12.00 24.36
N MET A 180 7.41 -12.10 23.47
CA MET A 180 8.47 -13.13 23.50
C MET A 180 7.88 -14.54 23.64
N ASP A 181 6.69 -14.74 23.09
CA ASP A 181 5.96 -16.00 23.11
C ASP A 181 6.03 -16.61 21.71
N LYS A 182 6.59 -17.83 21.63
CA LYS A 182 6.83 -18.52 20.37
C LYS A 182 5.52 -19.10 19.86
N PRO A 183 5.04 -18.67 18.68
CA PRO A 183 3.84 -19.25 18.10
C PRO A 183 4.06 -20.72 17.71
N ASN A 184 3.01 -21.53 17.86
CA ASN A 184 3.03 -22.96 17.50
C ASN A 184 3.38 -23.24 16.03
N TRP A 185 3.05 -22.31 15.12
CA TRP A 185 3.36 -22.41 13.69
C TRP A 185 4.82 -22.06 13.33
N ILE A 186 5.65 -21.68 14.31
CA ILE A 186 7.09 -21.47 14.12
C ILE A 186 7.87 -22.59 14.79
N LYS A 187 8.71 -23.29 14.00
CA LYS A 187 9.66 -24.30 14.48
C LYS A 187 10.71 -23.67 15.41
N ASP A 188 11.21 -24.43 16.38
CA ASP A 188 12.15 -23.93 17.39
C ASP A 188 13.43 -23.33 16.77
N SER A 189 14.03 -24.03 15.81
CA SER A 189 15.22 -23.54 15.09
C SER A 189 14.98 -22.22 14.34
N VAL A 190 13.80 -22.05 13.75
CA VAL A 190 13.41 -20.82 13.05
C VAL A 190 13.19 -19.68 14.04
N TRP A 191 12.56 -19.98 15.18
CA TRP A 191 12.30 -19.01 16.24
C TRP A 191 13.60 -18.45 16.83
N GLU A 192 14.58 -19.29 17.11
CA GLU A 192 15.88 -18.88 17.65
C GLU A 192 16.57 -17.87 16.71
N ILE A 193 16.60 -18.16 15.40
CA ILE A 193 17.19 -17.26 14.40
C ILE A 193 16.43 -15.92 14.33
N LEU A 194 15.10 -15.93 14.45
CA LEU A 194 14.30 -14.70 14.51
C LEU A 194 14.60 -13.88 15.78
N CYS A 195 14.74 -14.54 16.93
CA CYS A 195 15.15 -13.88 18.17
C CYS A 195 16.50 -13.21 18.04
N ASP A 196 17.49 -13.89 17.45
CA ASP A 196 18.81 -13.31 17.23
C ASP A 196 18.79 -12.15 16.24
N HIS A 197 17.99 -12.24 15.19
CA HIS A 197 17.73 -11.12 14.30
C HIS A 197 17.18 -9.90 15.07
N TRP A 198 16.22 -10.07 15.97
CA TRP A 198 15.65 -8.98 16.76
C TRP A 198 16.60 -8.44 17.82
N ARG A 199 17.54 -9.26 18.32
CA ARG A 199 18.61 -8.84 19.24
C ARG A 199 19.74 -8.10 18.54
N SER A 200 19.88 -8.24 17.22
CA SER A 200 20.92 -7.56 16.45
C SER A 200 20.84 -6.04 16.57
N GLU A 201 22.01 -5.38 16.64
CA GLU A 201 22.09 -3.92 16.73
C GLU A 201 21.50 -3.23 15.49
N GLY A 202 21.65 -3.85 14.32
CA GLY A 202 21.04 -3.35 13.08
C GLY A 202 19.52 -3.27 13.15
N PHE A 203 18.87 -4.29 13.74
CA PHE A 203 17.42 -4.27 13.96
C PHE A 203 17.02 -3.26 15.04
N LYS A 204 17.72 -3.24 16.19
CA LYS A 204 17.45 -2.30 17.29
C LYS A 204 17.53 -0.85 16.82
N LYS A 205 18.56 -0.48 16.04
CA LYS A 205 18.73 0.86 15.48
C LYS A 205 17.55 1.25 14.58
N LYS A 206 17.15 0.36 13.67
CA LYS A 206 15.99 0.58 12.79
C LYS A 206 14.69 0.71 13.58
N SER A 207 14.49 -0.13 14.58
CA SER A 207 13.32 -0.12 15.47
C SER A 207 13.24 1.17 16.28
N ALA A 208 14.36 1.63 16.86
CA ALA A 208 14.45 2.88 17.59
C ALA A 208 14.14 4.08 16.69
N GLN A 209 14.72 4.14 15.49
CA GLN A 209 14.40 5.18 14.51
C GLN A 209 12.92 5.16 14.13
N ALA A 210 12.34 3.98 13.87
CA ALA A 210 10.93 3.84 13.56
C ALA A 210 10.02 4.24 14.74
N LYS A 211 10.47 4.05 15.99
CA LYS A 211 9.78 4.55 17.18
C LYS A 211 9.81 6.08 17.25
N THR A 212 10.97 6.71 17.02
CA THR A 212 11.10 8.17 16.96
C THR A 212 10.23 8.76 15.84
N ASN A 213 10.23 8.13 14.66
CA ASN A 213 9.41 8.56 13.52
C ASN A 213 7.90 8.42 13.78
N ARG A 214 7.47 7.51 14.66
CA ARG A 214 6.07 7.39 15.09
C ARG A 214 5.70 8.38 16.20
N ALA A 215 6.67 8.74 17.04
CA ALA A 215 6.50 9.71 18.12
C ALA A 215 6.50 11.16 17.61
N SER A 216 7.05 11.42 16.42
CA SER A 216 6.85 12.72 15.79
C SER A 216 5.35 12.87 15.47
N ASN A 217 4.79 14.04 15.81
CA ASN A 217 3.35 14.34 15.73
C ASN A 217 2.83 14.48 14.28
N CYS A 218 3.46 13.76 13.35
CA CYS A 218 3.24 13.79 11.91
C CYS A 218 2.40 12.60 11.41
N GLY A 219 2.01 11.71 12.32
CA GLY A 219 1.16 10.55 12.04
C GLY A 219 -0.27 10.95 11.68
N ALA A 220 -0.95 10.06 10.97
CA ALA A 220 -2.38 10.14 10.67
C ALA A 220 -3.12 9.14 11.57
N SER A 221 -3.91 9.62 12.51
CA SER A 221 -4.69 8.75 13.40
C SER A 221 -6.04 8.43 12.77
N HIS A 222 -6.61 7.26 13.08
CA HIS A 222 -7.95 6.87 12.62
C HIS A 222 -8.63 5.95 13.65
N THR A 223 -9.96 5.89 13.63
CA THR A 223 -10.84 5.08 14.49
C THR A 223 -11.45 3.88 13.76
N GLY A 224 -11.01 3.59 12.54
CA GLY A 224 -11.54 2.49 11.69
C GLY A 224 -11.38 1.07 12.25
N GLY A 225 -10.57 0.85 13.28
CA GLY A 225 -10.43 -0.47 13.91
C GLY A 225 -9.79 -1.52 12.99
N SER A 226 -10.20 -2.78 13.13
CA SER A 226 -9.55 -3.93 12.48
C SER A 226 -10.04 -4.22 11.04
N ILE A 227 -11.09 -3.53 10.57
CA ILE A 227 -11.63 -3.67 9.22
C ILE A 227 -11.08 -2.57 8.31
N SER A 228 -10.97 -2.85 7.01
CA SER A 228 -10.44 -1.90 6.02
C SER A 228 -11.39 -0.72 5.76
N ALA A 229 -10.85 0.38 5.22
CA ALA A 229 -11.65 1.51 4.72
C ALA A 229 -12.69 1.05 3.68
N SER A 230 -12.27 0.17 2.78
CA SER A 230 -13.11 -0.59 1.84
C SER A 230 -14.30 -1.27 2.51
N GLN A 231 -14.06 -2.01 3.61
CA GLN A 231 -15.14 -2.66 4.35
C GLN A 231 -16.05 -1.64 5.04
N HIS A 232 -15.51 -0.55 5.57
CA HIS A 232 -16.33 0.56 6.10
C HIS A 232 -17.23 1.16 5.03
N ARG A 233 -16.69 1.43 3.83
CA ARG A 233 -17.48 1.90 2.67
C ARG A 233 -18.59 0.93 2.31
N ALA A 234 -18.28 -0.36 2.18
CA ALA A 234 -19.26 -1.38 1.87
C ALA A 234 -20.34 -1.51 2.96
N ASN A 235 -19.96 -1.38 4.23
CA ASN A 235 -20.92 -1.39 5.34
C ASN A 235 -21.82 -0.14 5.30
N MET A 236 -21.26 1.04 5.09
CA MET A 236 -22.03 2.28 4.94
C MET A 236 -23.00 2.19 3.77
N MET A 237 -22.57 1.67 2.62
CA MET A 237 -23.44 1.45 1.47
C MET A 237 -24.59 0.49 1.77
N LYS A 238 -24.38 -0.53 2.62
CA LYS A 238 -25.46 -1.40 3.11
C LYS A 238 -26.39 -0.69 4.09
N GLU A 239 -25.86 0.21 4.93
CA GLU A 239 -26.62 0.98 5.92
C GLU A 239 -27.51 2.04 5.24
N THR A 240 -26.99 2.76 4.24
CA THR A 240 -27.68 3.91 3.60
C THR A 240 -28.29 3.59 2.24
N GLY A 241 -27.89 2.48 1.61
CA GLY A 241 -28.26 2.15 0.23
C GLY A 241 -27.52 2.97 -0.84
N THR A 242 -26.61 3.86 -0.44
CA THR A 242 -25.86 4.77 -1.33
C THR A 242 -24.37 4.68 -1.05
N THR A 243 -23.54 4.84 -2.08
CA THR A 243 -22.09 4.90 -1.90
C THR A 243 -21.74 6.14 -1.09
N PRO A 244 -21.05 6.03 0.07
CA PRO A 244 -20.71 7.18 0.88
C PRO A 244 -19.70 8.08 0.15
N THR A 245 -19.81 9.38 0.36
CA THR A 245 -18.85 10.34 -0.20
C THR A 245 -17.47 10.18 0.47
N PRO A 246 -16.37 10.66 -0.16
CA PRO A 246 -15.06 10.66 0.47
C PRO A 246 -15.06 11.32 1.86
N LEU A 247 -15.84 12.40 2.02
CA LEU A 247 -15.97 13.12 3.29
C LEU A 247 -16.69 12.31 4.36
N GLU A 248 -17.79 11.63 4.00
CA GLU A 248 -18.55 10.78 4.91
C GLU A 248 -17.71 9.60 5.40
N LEU A 249 -17.02 8.92 4.48
CA LEU A 249 -16.11 7.83 4.82
C LEU A 249 -14.94 8.34 5.69
N PHE A 250 -14.38 9.51 5.37
CA PHE A 250 -13.33 10.11 6.16
C PHE A 250 -13.78 10.41 7.59
N ARG A 251 -14.96 11.03 7.77
CA ARG A 251 -15.57 11.28 9.08
C ARG A 251 -15.79 10.00 9.86
N ARG A 252 -16.38 8.97 9.24
CA ARG A 252 -16.57 7.63 9.84
C ARG A 252 -15.27 7.05 10.39
N MET A 253 -14.14 7.32 9.73
CA MET A 253 -12.83 6.80 10.09
C MET A 253 -11.98 7.73 10.96
N HIS A 254 -12.31 9.02 11.10
CA HIS A 254 -11.46 10.02 11.77
C HIS A 254 -12.22 10.81 12.86
N GLN A 255 -13.46 10.43 13.15
CA GLN A 255 -14.21 10.88 14.31
C GLN A 255 -14.41 9.73 15.31
N ARG A 256 -14.50 10.09 16.59
CA ARG A 256 -14.91 9.22 17.67
C ARG A 256 -16.45 9.15 17.72
N LYS A 257 -17.00 8.30 18.60
CA LYS A 257 -18.46 8.15 18.76
C LYS A 257 -19.16 9.42 19.24
N ASP A 258 -18.45 10.30 19.93
CA ASP A 258 -18.90 11.62 20.37
C ASP A 258 -18.70 12.71 19.31
N ASN A 259 -18.37 12.32 18.07
CA ASN A 259 -18.06 13.19 16.93
C ASN A 259 -16.80 14.06 17.07
N THR A 260 -16.00 13.86 18.13
CA THR A 260 -14.71 14.56 18.27
C THR A 260 -13.67 14.00 17.32
N TRP A 261 -12.77 14.86 16.83
CA TRP A 261 -11.73 14.47 15.90
C TRP A 261 -10.61 13.69 16.58
N VAL A 262 -10.07 12.68 15.88
CA VAL A 262 -8.95 11.87 16.37
C VAL A 262 -7.65 12.65 16.47
N ASP A 263 -7.47 13.65 15.61
CA ASP A 263 -6.34 14.57 15.61
C ASP A 263 -6.70 15.92 14.96
N ARG A 264 -5.89 16.94 15.26
CA ARG A 264 -6.08 18.30 14.73
C ARG A 264 -5.94 18.37 13.21
N ARG A 265 -5.14 17.47 12.62
CA ARG A 265 -4.91 17.42 11.17
C ARG A 265 -6.18 17.03 10.42
N SER A 266 -6.90 16.03 10.92
CA SER A 266 -8.15 15.54 10.33
C SER A 266 -9.26 16.58 10.44
N GLN A 267 -9.32 17.28 11.58
CA GLN A 267 -10.22 18.43 11.76
C GLN A 267 -9.96 19.52 10.72
N LEU A 268 -8.71 19.99 10.62
CA LEU A 268 -8.35 21.07 9.69
C LEU A 268 -8.62 20.70 8.23
N LEU A 269 -8.38 19.43 7.85
CA LEU A 269 -8.71 18.95 6.50
C LEU A 269 -10.22 19.01 6.26
N ASN A 270 -11.04 18.48 7.18
CA ASN A 270 -12.49 18.52 7.03
C ASN A 270 -13.00 19.96 6.93
N GLU A 271 -12.52 20.86 7.79
CA GLU A 271 -12.91 22.28 7.79
C GLU A 271 -12.56 22.94 6.45
N ALA A 272 -11.32 22.79 5.99
CA ALA A 272 -10.87 23.35 4.71
C ALA A 272 -11.64 22.75 3.52
N PHE A 273 -11.88 21.43 3.52
CA PHE A 273 -12.63 20.77 2.46
C PHE A 273 -14.07 21.29 2.39
N THR A 274 -14.76 21.28 3.53
CA THR A 274 -16.16 21.73 3.63
C THR A 274 -16.29 23.19 3.17
N HIS A 275 -15.36 24.04 3.59
CA HIS A 275 -15.34 25.45 3.22
C HIS A 275 -15.09 25.66 1.71
N THR A 276 -14.06 25.01 1.16
CA THR A 276 -13.72 25.14 -0.27
C THR A 276 -14.82 24.57 -1.17
N LEU A 277 -15.39 23.42 -0.82
CA LEU A 277 -16.49 22.81 -1.58
C LEU A 277 -17.71 23.74 -1.62
N LYS A 278 -18.06 24.35 -0.48
CA LYS A 278 -19.16 25.32 -0.40
C LYS A 278 -18.90 26.54 -1.30
N GLN A 279 -17.73 27.16 -1.19
CA GLN A 279 -17.38 28.33 -2.00
C GLN A 279 -17.39 28.05 -3.50
N LEU A 280 -16.81 26.91 -3.93
CA LEU A 280 -16.77 26.53 -5.34
C LEU A 280 -18.17 26.19 -5.88
N THR A 281 -19.03 25.58 -5.06
CA THR A 281 -20.41 25.28 -5.43
C THR A 281 -21.23 26.56 -5.61
N GLU A 282 -21.12 27.51 -4.68
CA GLU A 282 -21.78 28.82 -4.78
C GLU A 282 -21.33 29.60 -6.03
N ARG A 283 -20.02 29.60 -6.33
CA ARG A 283 -19.48 30.20 -7.55
C ARG A 283 -19.96 29.49 -8.82
N ALA A 284 -20.01 28.16 -8.84
CA ALA A 284 -20.48 27.41 -9.99
C ALA A 284 -21.95 27.71 -10.27
N LEU A 285 -22.78 27.75 -9.23
CA LEU A 285 -24.20 28.11 -9.32
C LEU A 285 -24.39 29.51 -9.89
N ALA A 286 -23.63 30.51 -9.40
CA ALA A 286 -23.67 31.87 -9.92
C ALA A 286 -23.26 31.98 -11.40
N GLN A 287 -22.47 31.03 -11.91
CA GLN A 287 -22.03 30.97 -13.31
C GLN A 287 -22.88 30.04 -14.18
N GLY A 288 -23.95 29.43 -13.63
CA GLY A 288 -24.74 28.42 -14.35
C GLY A 288 -23.95 27.15 -14.70
N LYS A 289 -22.87 26.86 -13.97
CA LYS A 289 -22.01 25.69 -14.15
C LYS A 289 -22.41 24.57 -13.18
N PRO A 290 -22.14 23.29 -13.52
CA PRO A 290 -22.36 22.19 -12.60
C PRO A 290 -21.48 22.32 -11.34
N PRO A 291 -21.92 21.76 -10.19
CA PRO A 291 -21.13 21.72 -8.97
C PRO A 291 -19.75 21.07 -9.19
N PRO A 292 -18.72 21.51 -8.46
CA PRO A 292 -17.39 20.91 -8.54
C PRO A 292 -17.40 19.46 -8.07
N SER A 293 -16.50 18.65 -8.64
CA SER A 293 -16.24 17.30 -8.17
C SER A 293 -15.71 17.33 -6.74
N GLU A 294 -16.42 16.67 -5.80
CA GLU A 294 -15.94 16.52 -4.42
C GLU A 294 -14.54 15.90 -4.36
N PHE A 295 -14.24 14.98 -5.29
CA PHE A 295 -12.94 14.33 -5.34
C PHE A 295 -11.81 15.30 -5.70
N ASP A 296 -12.05 16.19 -6.67
CA ASP A 296 -11.05 17.16 -7.13
C ASP A 296 -10.77 18.19 -6.03
N VAL A 297 -11.84 18.68 -5.39
CA VAL A 297 -11.72 19.56 -4.22
C VAL A 297 -10.94 18.88 -3.10
N TRP A 298 -11.12 17.57 -2.91
CA TRP A 298 -10.36 16.84 -1.91
C TRP A 298 -8.87 16.80 -2.26
N CYS A 299 -8.53 16.54 -3.52
CA CYS A 299 -7.15 16.51 -3.99
C CYS A 299 -6.45 17.87 -3.84
N ASP A 300 -7.18 18.96 -4.05
CA ASP A 300 -6.64 20.31 -3.92
C ASP A 300 -6.38 20.70 -2.44
N VAL A 301 -7.30 20.35 -1.55
CA VAL A 301 -7.23 20.76 -0.14
C VAL A 301 -6.35 19.80 0.68
N ALA A 302 -6.38 18.51 0.38
CA ALA A 302 -5.61 17.52 1.11
C ALA A 302 -4.15 17.54 0.66
N ARG A 303 -3.23 17.76 1.61
CA ARG A 303 -1.79 17.67 1.35
C ARG A 303 -1.43 16.35 0.68
N SER A 304 -0.77 16.44 -0.47
CA SER A 304 -0.16 15.30 -1.16
C SER A 304 1.31 15.15 -0.74
N LYS A 305 1.76 13.93 -0.53
CA LYS A 305 3.19 13.63 -0.32
C LYS A 305 3.53 12.35 -1.06
N LYS A 306 4.50 12.42 -1.98
CA LYS A 306 4.90 11.30 -2.85
C LYS A 306 3.70 10.68 -3.60
N GLY A 307 2.85 11.52 -4.20
CA GLY A 307 1.67 11.08 -4.96
C GLY A 307 0.52 10.48 -4.11
N LYS A 308 0.60 10.56 -2.78
CA LYS A 308 -0.45 10.09 -1.88
C LYS A 308 -1.19 11.26 -1.27
N VAL A 309 -2.50 11.31 -1.49
CA VAL A 309 -3.40 12.32 -0.93
C VAL A 309 -3.92 11.84 0.42
N TYR A 310 -3.84 12.71 1.43
CA TYR A 310 -4.30 12.38 2.78
C TYR A 310 -5.81 12.10 2.82
N GLY A 311 -6.23 11.06 3.55
CA GLY A 311 -7.63 10.68 3.70
C GLY A 311 -8.19 9.78 2.59
N LEU A 312 -7.57 9.72 1.41
CA LEU A 312 -8.05 8.93 0.25
C LEU A 312 -7.40 7.55 0.10
N GLY A 313 -6.50 7.16 1.01
CA GLY A 313 -5.79 5.88 0.89
C GLY A 313 -5.01 5.81 -0.44
N MET A 314 -5.25 4.78 -1.26
CA MET A 314 -4.66 4.67 -2.61
C MET A 314 -5.63 4.98 -3.75
N GLU A 315 -6.86 5.44 -3.46
CA GLU A 315 -7.74 6.04 -4.49
C GLU A 315 -7.15 7.34 -5.03
N SER A 316 -6.24 7.97 -4.27
CA SER A 316 -5.43 9.09 -4.73
C SER A 316 -4.57 8.80 -5.96
N MET A 317 -4.30 7.52 -6.27
CA MET A 317 -3.44 7.13 -7.40
C MET A 317 -4.21 6.91 -8.70
N ALA A 318 -5.53 6.73 -8.64
CA ALA A 318 -6.34 6.43 -9.83
C ALA A 318 -6.60 7.67 -10.72
N VAL A 319 -6.47 8.88 -10.18
CA VAL A 319 -6.98 10.11 -10.82
C VAL A 319 -5.88 11.03 -11.35
N ALA A 320 -4.59 10.74 -11.13
CA ALA A 320 -3.50 11.56 -11.67
C ALA A 320 -3.36 11.53 -13.21
N GLY A 321 -4.34 10.99 -13.96
CA GLY A 321 -4.30 10.89 -15.43
C GLY A 321 -3.12 10.07 -15.97
N ARG A 322 -2.33 9.46 -15.09
CA ARG A 322 -1.33 8.47 -15.47
C ARG A 322 -2.10 7.20 -15.79
N PRO A 323 -1.98 6.66 -17.02
CA PRO A 323 -2.28 5.26 -17.29
C PRO A 323 -1.66 4.40 -16.18
N CYS A 324 -2.18 3.18 -15.99
CA CYS A 324 -1.71 2.14 -15.06
C CYS A 324 -0.21 1.80 -15.15
N TYR A 325 0.70 2.77 -15.06
CA TYR A 325 2.10 2.74 -15.44
C TYR A 325 2.77 4.00 -14.87
N HIS A 326 2.63 4.24 -13.57
CA HIS A 326 3.77 4.75 -12.82
C HIS A 326 3.68 4.36 -11.36
N ASP A 327 4.61 3.47 -11.05
CA ASP A 327 4.97 2.93 -9.76
C ASP A 327 4.95 3.97 -8.64
N SER A 328 3.98 3.80 -7.74
CA SER A 328 4.15 4.13 -6.33
C SER A 328 3.55 3.05 -5.46
N SER A 329 3.82 1.79 -5.83
CA SER A 329 3.81 0.69 -4.88
C SER A 329 5.25 0.25 -4.69
N SER A 330 5.86 0.69 -3.58
CA SER A 330 7.11 0.12 -3.05
C SER A 330 7.05 -1.41 -2.87
N SER A 331 5.89 -2.04 -3.08
CA SER A 331 5.74 -3.49 -3.18
C SER A 331 5.87 -4.00 -4.61
N ILE A 332 5.32 -3.36 -5.66
CA ILE A 332 5.36 -3.91 -7.03
C ILE A 332 6.69 -3.67 -7.73
N GLU A 333 7.25 -2.47 -7.64
CA GLU A 333 8.58 -2.13 -8.14
C GLU A 333 9.64 -2.95 -7.42
N TRP A 334 9.38 -3.24 -6.14
CA TRP A 334 10.22 -4.12 -5.35
C TRP A 334 10.05 -5.60 -5.69
N VAL A 335 8.83 -6.09 -5.99
CA VAL A 335 8.61 -7.46 -6.49
C VAL A 335 9.35 -7.63 -7.81
N LYS A 336 9.16 -6.71 -8.77
CA LYS A 336 9.91 -6.71 -10.04
C LYS A 336 11.42 -6.65 -9.82
N LYS A 337 11.89 -5.81 -8.89
CA LYS A 337 13.32 -5.74 -8.54
C LYS A 337 13.82 -7.05 -7.95
N GLN A 338 13.06 -7.69 -7.08
CA GLN A 338 13.44 -8.97 -6.49
C GLN A 338 13.41 -10.09 -7.54
N GLU A 339 12.43 -10.11 -8.45
CA GLU A 339 12.39 -11.03 -9.60
C GLU A 339 13.65 -10.86 -10.45
N PHE A 340 14.03 -9.60 -10.71
CA PHE A 340 15.25 -9.28 -11.44
C PHE A 340 16.52 -9.71 -10.69
N ASP A 341 16.58 -9.52 -9.37
CA ASP A 341 17.71 -9.92 -8.54
C ASP A 341 17.82 -11.47 -8.45
N GLU A 342 16.70 -12.19 -8.38
CA GLU A 342 16.65 -13.65 -8.43
C GLU A 342 17.08 -14.17 -9.82
N LEU A 343 16.61 -13.54 -10.89
CA LEU A 343 17.01 -13.87 -12.26
C LEU A 343 18.52 -13.64 -12.45
N ARG A 344 19.06 -12.53 -11.93
CA ARG A 344 20.49 -12.25 -11.96
C ARG A 344 21.29 -13.33 -11.22
N LYS A 345 20.83 -13.74 -10.03
CA LYS A 345 21.49 -14.80 -9.26
C LYS A 345 21.47 -16.15 -9.99
N LYS A 346 20.35 -16.50 -10.67
CA LYS A 346 20.27 -17.69 -11.51
C LYS A 346 21.23 -17.63 -12.69
N MET A 347 21.29 -16.48 -13.38
CA MET A 347 22.22 -16.27 -14.49
C MET A 347 23.69 -16.41 -14.05
N GLU A 348 24.05 -15.84 -12.90
CA GLU A 348 25.38 -15.98 -12.31
C GLU A 348 25.72 -17.45 -12.03
N GLY A 349 24.76 -18.24 -11.53
CA GLY A 349 24.95 -19.68 -11.35
C GLY A 349 25.21 -20.43 -12.66
N VAL A 350 24.50 -20.05 -13.74
CA VAL A 350 24.71 -20.63 -15.08
C VAL A 350 26.09 -20.25 -15.64
N ILE A 351 26.53 -18.99 -15.46
CA ILE A 351 27.84 -18.52 -15.90
C ILE A 351 28.96 -19.30 -15.18
N ASN A 352 28.89 -19.39 -13.85
CA ASN A 352 29.86 -20.17 -13.07
C ASN A 352 29.89 -21.65 -13.47
N GLY A 353 28.72 -22.24 -13.74
CA GLY A 353 28.61 -23.62 -14.23
C GLY A 353 29.25 -23.80 -15.61
N ARG A 354 29.01 -22.86 -16.53
CA ARG A 354 29.61 -22.86 -17.88
C ARG A 354 31.13 -22.72 -17.81
N ASP A 355 31.65 -21.80 -17.01
CA ASP A 355 33.09 -21.55 -16.91
C ASP A 355 33.82 -22.75 -16.26
N GLY A 356 33.18 -23.41 -15.29
CA GLY A 356 33.65 -24.68 -14.74
C GLY A 356 33.67 -25.82 -15.77
N LEU A 357 32.67 -25.88 -16.66
CA LEU A 357 32.62 -26.86 -17.74
C LEU A 357 33.69 -26.57 -18.81
N GLN A 358 33.88 -25.29 -19.16
CA GLN A 358 34.89 -24.86 -20.12
C GLN A 358 36.31 -25.20 -19.63
N THR A 359 36.59 -25.06 -18.33
CA THR A 359 37.84 -25.50 -17.72
C THR A 359 38.06 -27.01 -17.86
N LYS A 360 37.00 -27.82 -17.67
CA LYS A 360 37.08 -29.28 -17.85
C LYS A 360 37.35 -29.65 -19.31
N VAL A 361 36.68 -28.98 -20.26
CA VAL A 361 36.91 -29.19 -21.70
C VAL A 361 38.36 -28.89 -22.07
N ALA A 362 38.89 -27.74 -21.66
CA ALA A 362 40.28 -27.37 -21.93
C ALA A 362 41.29 -28.39 -21.34
N ASN A 363 41.01 -28.93 -20.16
CA ASN A 363 41.84 -29.98 -19.56
C ASN A 363 41.81 -31.28 -20.37
N ILE A 364 40.64 -31.67 -20.88
CA ILE A 364 40.49 -32.86 -21.74
C ILE A 364 41.22 -32.67 -23.07
N GLU A 365 41.08 -31.49 -23.70
CA GLU A 365 41.78 -31.16 -24.95
C GLU A 365 43.31 -31.24 -24.77
N ARG A 366 43.84 -30.71 -23.66
CA ARG A 366 45.27 -30.80 -23.34
C ARG A 366 45.74 -32.24 -23.16
N LEU A 367 44.96 -33.08 -22.47
CA LEU A 367 45.28 -34.50 -22.30
C LEU A 367 45.25 -35.25 -23.63
N LEU A 368 44.30 -34.92 -24.51
CA LEU A 368 44.21 -35.50 -25.84
C LEU A 368 45.44 -35.13 -26.69
N GLU A 369 45.87 -33.87 -26.64
CA GLU A 369 47.06 -33.42 -27.37
C GLU A 369 48.34 -34.11 -26.86
N GLN A 370 48.47 -34.26 -25.54
CA GLN A 370 49.58 -34.99 -24.92
C GLN A 370 49.59 -36.47 -25.36
N ASN A 371 48.44 -37.14 -25.35
CA ASN A 371 48.32 -38.52 -25.82
C ASN A 371 48.68 -38.64 -27.30
N ASN A 372 48.21 -37.72 -28.14
CA ASN A 372 48.54 -37.71 -29.56
C ASN A 372 50.04 -37.47 -29.81
N ALA A 373 50.70 -36.65 -28.99
CA ALA A 373 52.14 -36.44 -29.06
C ALA A 373 52.93 -37.70 -28.68
N LEU A 374 52.51 -38.42 -27.63
CA LEU A 374 53.12 -39.69 -27.23
C LEU A 374 52.97 -40.76 -28.31
N ILE A 375 51.80 -40.87 -28.94
CA ILE A 375 51.57 -41.79 -30.06
C ILE A 375 52.52 -41.47 -31.22
N ARG A 376 52.70 -40.19 -31.57
CA ARG A 376 53.65 -39.76 -32.61
C ARG A 376 55.09 -40.16 -32.28
N GLN A 377 55.55 -39.92 -31.06
CA GLN A 377 56.89 -40.32 -30.61
C GLN A 377 57.10 -41.84 -30.68
N LEU A 378 56.08 -42.62 -30.29
CA LEU A 378 56.14 -44.07 -30.38
C LEU A 378 56.27 -44.54 -31.83
N MET A 379 55.46 -44.00 -32.74
CA MET A 379 55.53 -44.32 -34.17
C MET A 379 56.91 -43.98 -34.78
N GLU A 380 57.51 -42.86 -34.40
CA GLU A 380 58.85 -42.48 -34.86
C GLU A 380 59.95 -43.38 -34.30
N SER A 381 59.80 -43.89 -33.07
CA SER A 381 60.75 -44.82 -32.45
C SER A 381 60.74 -46.22 -33.07
N MET A 382 59.60 -46.63 -33.64
CA MET A 382 59.43 -47.94 -34.29
C MET A 382 59.89 -47.95 -35.76
N ASN A 383 60.08 -46.78 -36.38
CA ASN A 383 60.48 -46.61 -37.78
C ASN A 383 61.99 -46.36 -37.95
N ARG A 384 62.78 -46.45 -36.86
CA ARG A 384 64.25 -46.51 -36.87
C ARG A 384 64.69 -47.94 -36.61
#